data_AF-A0A933ILI9-F1
#
_entry.id   AF-A0A933ILI9-F1
#
_cell.length_a   1.000
_cell.length_b   1.000
_cell.length_c   1.000
_cell.angle_alpha   90.00
_cell.angle_beta   90.00
_cell.angle_gamma   90.00
#
_symmetry.space_group_name_H-M   'P 1'
#
loop_
_entity.id
_entity.type
_entity.pdbx_description
1 polymer ?
#
loop_
_entity_poly.entity_id
_entity_poly.type
_entity_poly.pdbx_seq_one_letter_code
_entity_poly.pdbx_strand_id
1 'polypeptide(L)'
;MSQNNNPECPHCGVKMEKWAVPDATTWDTEYHFVCFNDECPYFVRGWDWMLEKNQVNASYRHRYDPSTGSSGPIAVWSHKALRDYIIE
;
A
#
# COMPACT_ATOMS: atom_id res chain seq x y z
N MET A 1 -2.11 12.30 24.08
CA MET A 1 -1.83 10.93 23.61
C MET A 1 -2.44 10.84 22.22
N SER A 2 -1.64 10.99 21.17
CA SER A 2 -2.13 10.96 19.80
C SER A 2 -2.49 9.52 19.46
N GLN A 3 -3.77 9.18 19.56
CA GLN A 3 -4.29 7.88 19.15
C GLN A 3 -4.29 7.84 17.62
N ASN A 4 -3.12 7.57 17.04
CA ASN A 4 -3.00 7.25 15.62
C ASN A 4 -3.54 5.84 15.43
N ASN A 5 -4.87 5.76 15.28
CA ASN A 5 -5.65 4.55 15.02
C ASN A 5 -5.47 4.08 13.57
N ASN A 6 -4.22 4.07 13.09
CA ASN A 6 -3.91 3.61 11.74
C ASN A 6 -4.13 2.09 11.71
N PRO A 7 -4.82 1.55 10.69
CA PRO A 7 -5.00 0.13 10.54
C PRO A 7 -3.63 -0.56 10.43
N GLU A 8 -3.54 -1.73 11.03
CA GLU A 8 -2.35 -2.58 10.96
C GLU A 8 -2.47 -3.48 9.73
N CYS A 9 -1.37 -3.66 9.01
CA CYS A 9 -1.36 -4.52 7.85
C CYS A 9 -1.56 -5.98 8.29
N PRO A 10 -2.55 -6.72 7.75
CA PRO A 10 -2.81 -8.10 8.14
C PRO A 10 -1.69 -9.09 7.78
N HIS A 11 -0.74 -8.67 6.93
CA HIS A 11 0.37 -9.51 6.48
C HIS A 11 1.64 -9.39 7.32
N CYS A 12 1.90 -8.21 7.91
CA CYS A 12 3.12 -7.94 8.67
C CYS A 12 2.89 -7.35 10.06
N GLY A 13 1.65 -6.97 10.39
CA GLY A 13 1.30 -6.33 11.67
C GLY A 13 1.82 -4.90 11.83
N VAL A 14 2.40 -4.29 10.79
CA VAL A 14 2.92 -2.92 10.85
C VAL A 14 1.82 -1.91 10.58
N LYS A 15 1.86 -0.77 11.27
CA LYS A 15 0.95 0.35 11.06
C LYS A 15 1.05 0.86 9.62
N MET A 16 -0.09 1.01 8.97
CA MET A 16 -0.19 1.54 7.62
C MET A 16 -0.13 3.06 7.64
N GLU A 17 0.38 3.67 6.56
CA GLU A 17 0.42 5.14 6.43
C GLU A 17 -0.74 5.61 5.56
N LYS A 18 -1.22 6.83 5.80
CA LYS A 18 -2.24 7.43 4.93
C LYS A 18 -1.58 7.84 3.62
N TRP A 19 -2.24 7.51 2.54
CA TRP A 19 -1.82 7.76 1.18
C TRP A 19 -2.95 8.51 0.50
N ALA A 20 -2.68 9.75 0.11
CA ALA A 20 -3.62 10.55 -0.65
C ALA A 20 -3.86 9.88 -2.00
N VAL A 21 -5.13 9.66 -2.27
CA VAL A 21 -5.57 9.11 -3.55
C VAL A 21 -5.50 10.25 -4.57
N PRO A 22 -4.71 10.14 -5.65
CA PRO A 22 -4.67 11.20 -6.66
C PRO A 22 -6.03 11.33 -7.35
N ASP A 23 -6.44 12.57 -7.63
CA ASP A 23 -7.73 12.94 -8.25
C ASP A 23 -8.04 12.19 -9.56
N ALA A 24 -7.02 11.65 -10.23
CA ALA A 24 -7.17 10.93 -11.50
C ALA A 24 -7.52 9.44 -11.33
N THR A 25 -7.94 9.00 -10.14
CA THR A 25 -8.30 7.59 -9.89
C THR A 25 -9.81 7.40 -9.81
N THR A 26 -10.26 6.17 -10.06
CA THR A 26 -11.68 5.78 -9.96
C THR A 26 -12.13 5.52 -8.51
N TRP A 27 -11.36 5.99 -7.53
CA TRP A 27 -11.56 5.68 -6.11
C TRP A 27 -12.34 6.83 -5.48
N ASP A 28 -13.45 6.53 -4.82
CA ASP A 28 -14.40 7.52 -4.27
C ASP A 28 -13.93 8.16 -2.95
N THR A 29 -12.63 8.15 -2.69
CA THR A 29 -12.07 8.35 -1.35
C THR A 29 -10.86 9.28 -1.41
N GLU A 30 -10.73 10.15 -0.42
CA GLU A 30 -9.67 11.16 -0.39
C GLU A 30 -8.30 10.56 -0.02
N TYR A 31 -8.30 9.51 0.81
CA TYR A 31 -7.09 8.82 1.23
C TYR A 31 -7.37 7.34 1.47
N HIS A 32 -6.34 6.53 1.23
CA HIS A 32 -6.29 5.13 1.63
C HIS A 32 -5.15 4.90 2.59
N PHE A 33 -5.23 3.84 3.37
CA PHE A 33 -4.09 3.35 4.11
C PHE A 33 -3.27 2.41 3.23
N VAL A 34 -1.96 2.57 3.17
CA VAL A 34 -1.07 1.68 2.42
C VAL A 34 0.06 1.21 3.33
N CYS A 35 0.40 -0.07 3.22
CA CYS A 35 1.52 -0.65 3.95
C CYS A 35 2.84 -0.29 3.26
N PHE A 36 3.58 0.65 3.84
CA PHE A 36 4.91 1.07 3.37
C PHE A 36 6.08 0.26 3.95
N ASN A 37 5.78 -0.85 4.64
CA ASN A 37 6.82 -1.74 5.15
C ASN A 37 7.49 -2.51 4.00
N ASP A 38 8.78 -2.26 3.78
CA ASP A 38 9.59 -2.95 2.77
C ASP A 38 9.95 -4.40 3.18
N GLU A 39 9.80 -4.75 4.46
CA GLU A 39 9.98 -6.12 4.97
C GLU A 39 8.67 -6.94 4.95
N CYS A 40 7.58 -6.36 4.46
CA CYS A 40 6.30 -7.06 4.42
C CYS A 40 6.40 -8.30 3.51
N PRO A 41 6.05 -9.51 3.99
CA PRO A 41 6.15 -10.72 3.18
C PRO A 41 5.26 -10.65 1.93
N TYR A 42 4.17 -9.87 1.98
CA TYR A 42 3.33 -9.59 0.81
C TYR A 42 4.09 -8.82 -0.28
N PHE A 43 4.82 -7.78 0.12
CA PHE A 43 5.61 -6.94 -0.78
C PHE A 43 6.84 -7.68 -1.29
N VAL A 44 7.59 -8.35 -0.42
CA VAL A 44 8.78 -9.12 -0.80
C VAL A 44 8.42 -10.24 -1.79
N ARG A 45 7.34 -10.99 -1.53
CA ARG A 45 6.86 -12.03 -2.47
C ARG A 45 6.33 -11.44 -3.78
N GLY A 46 5.75 -10.24 -3.74
CA GLY A 46 5.26 -9.56 -4.93
C GLY A 46 6.37 -9.26 -5.95
N TRP A 47 7.56 -8.89 -5.47
CA TRP A 47 8.74 -8.68 -6.32
C TRP A 47 9.16 -9.95 -7.04
N ASP A 48 9.30 -11.03 -6.28
CA ASP A 48 9.72 -12.32 -6.81
C ASP A 48 8.70 -12.85 -7.83
N TRP A 49 7.40 -12.74 -7.52
CA TRP A 49 6.33 -13.19 -8.41
C TRP A 49 6.25 -12.41 -9.72
N MET A 50 6.34 -11.07 -9.66
CA MET A 50 6.35 -10.22 -10.86
C MET A 50 7.60 -10.42 -11.70
N LEU A 51 8.75 -10.60 -11.04
CA LEU A 51 10.01 -10.85 -11.72
C LEU A 51 10.00 -12.22 -12.40
N GLU A 52 9.50 -13.26 -11.73
CA GLU A 52 9.42 -14.62 -12.28
C GLU A 52 8.39 -14.72 -13.41
N LYS A 53 7.19 -14.17 -13.23
CA LYS A 53 6.08 -14.30 -14.19
C LYS A 53 6.16 -13.34 -15.36
N ASN A 54 6.55 -12.10 -15.10
CA ASN A 54 6.45 -11.02 -16.07
C ASN A 54 7.82 -10.44 -16.44
N GLN A 55 8.90 -10.84 -15.77
CA GLN A 55 10.23 -10.22 -15.90
C GLN A 55 10.21 -8.70 -15.67
N VAL A 56 9.28 -8.23 -14.84
CA VAL A 56 9.16 -6.81 -14.48
C VAL A 56 9.55 -6.63 -13.02
N ASN A 57 10.39 -5.64 -12.76
CA ASN A 57 10.70 -5.16 -11.41
C ASN A 57 9.52 -4.32 -10.88
N ALA A 58 8.45 -5.01 -10.52
CA ALA A 58 7.30 -4.44 -9.82
C ALA A 58 6.91 -5.34 -8.64
N SER A 59 6.15 -4.79 -7.72
CA SER A 59 5.60 -5.51 -6.57
C SER A 59 4.21 -4.97 -6.24
N TYR A 60 3.59 -5.49 -5.19
CA TYR A 60 2.30 -5.07 -4.71
C TYR A 60 2.38 -4.72 -3.22
N ARG A 61 1.80 -3.58 -2.84
CA ARG A 61 1.58 -3.22 -1.44
C ARG A 61 0.12 -3.45 -1.08
N HIS A 62 -0.14 -3.77 0.18
CA HIS A 62 -1.51 -3.87 0.67
C HIS A 62 -2.07 -2.46 0.90
N ARG A 63 -3.19 -2.14 0.27
CA ARG A 63 -4.01 -0.95 0.52
C ARG A 63 -5.25 -1.33 1.33
N TYR A 64 -5.71 -0.42 2.16
CA TYR A 64 -6.95 -0.51 2.90
C TYR A 64 -7.70 0.82 2.77
N ASP A 65 -8.94 0.76 2.30
CA ASP A 65 -9.82 1.90 2.23
C ASP A 65 -10.66 2.00 3.51
N PRO A 66 -10.50 3.06 4.31
CA PRO A 66 -11.30 3.26 5.51
C PRO A 66 -12.74 3.68 5.21
N SER A 67 -13.04 4.24 4.03
CA SER A 67 -14.37 4.76 3.70
C SER A 67 -15.34 3.64 3.34
N THR A 68 -14.91 2.68 2.52
CA THR A 68 -15.73 1.51 2.14
C THR A 68 -15.39 0.25 2.94
N GLY A 69 -14.27 0.24 3.68
CA GLY A 69 -13.72 -0.94 4.35
C GLY A 69 -13.05 -1.94 3.38
N SER A 70 -12.89 -1.57 2.11
CA SER A 70 -12.31 -2.44 1.08
C SER A 70 -10.80 -2.46 1.15
N SER A 71 -10.18 -3.65 1.17
CA SER A 71 -8.74 -3.80 1.01
C SER A 71 -8.38 -4.35 -0.37
N GLY A 72 -7.16 -4.07 -0.83
CA GLY A 72 -6.70 -4.59 -2.11
C GLY A 72 -5.20 -4.40 -2.34
N PRO A 73 -4.61 -5.05 -3.35
CA PRO A 73 -3.25 -4.79 -3.78
C PRO A 73 -3.14 -3.48 -4.56
N ILE A 74 -2.08 -2.72 -4.31
CA ILE A 74 -1.65 -1.62 -5.17
C ILE A 74 -0.29 -1.96 -5.80
N ALA A 75 -0.23 -1.94 -7.12
CA ALA A 75 1.01 -2.22 -7.85
C ALA A 75 2.00 -1.07 -7.65
N VAL A 76 3.26 -1.42 -7.41
CA VAL A 76 4.37 -0.49 -7.21
C VAL A 76 5.53 -0.89 -8.08
N TRP A 77 6.06 0.06 -8.85
CA TRP A 77 7.22 -0.15 -9.71
C TRP A 77 8.56 0.09 -8.99
N SER A 78 8.52 0.54 -7.73
CA SER A 78 9.73 0.79 -6.93
C SER A 78 9.40 0.83 -5.43
N HIS A 79 10.41 0.69 -4.59
CA HIS A 79 10.29 0.88 -3.13
C HIS A 79 9.75 2.25 -2.75
N LYS A 80 10.00 3.26 -3.59
CA LYS A 80 9.55 4.64 -3.39
C LYS A 80 8.23 4.97 -4.08
N ALA A 81 7.72 4.09 -4.94
CA ALA A 81 6.43 4.31 -5.57
C ALA A 81 5.37 4.51 -4.48
N LEU A 82 4.47 5.47 -4.72
CA LEU A 82 3.41 5.91 -3.81
C LEU A 82 3.87 6.73 -2.61
N ARG A 83 5.17 6.75 -2.27
CA ARG A 83 5.67 7.52 -1.10
C ARG A 83 5.47 9.02 -1.23
N ASP A 84 5.44 9.53 -2.47
CA ASP A 84 5.26 10.95 -2.77
C ASP A 84 3.87 11.49 -2.38
N TYR A 85 2.89 10.60 -2.29
CA TYR A 85 1.51 10.93 -1.92
C TYR A 85 1.17 10.48 -0.49
N ILE A 86 2.17 10.07 0.31
CA ILE A 86 1.94 9.80 1.73
C ILE A 86 1.59 11.12 2.42
N ILE A 87 0.53 11.11 3.22
CA ILE A 87 0.11 12.24 4.04
C ILE A 87 0.23 11.86 5.52
N GLU A 88 0.75 12.77 6.35
CA GLU A 88 0.96 12.59 7.79
C GLU A 88 -0.30 12.97 8.61
#